data_AF-A0A328XU86-F1
#
_entry.id   AF-A0A328XU86-F1
#
_cell.length_a   1.000
_cell.length_b   1.000
_cell.length_c   1.000
_cell.angle_alpha   90.00
_cell.angle_beta   90.00
_cell.angle_gamma   90.00
#
_symmetry.space_group_name_H-M   'P 1'
#
loop_
_entity.id
_entity.type
_entity.pdbx_description
1 polymer ?
#
loop_
_entity_poly.entity_id
_entity_poly.type
_entity_poly.pdbx_seq_one_letter_code
_entity_poly.pdbx_strand_id
1 'polypeptide(L)'
;MNYTEAKEHAEGCLHQIFAMPYEAFDNDVPERKLHLRVALQALLDEALREQRLTLQVIHGWENGAFAPADLHHHEHKLRGTDDIAASLAYYRDALANLTPLPIDTGSLLAEPLANAIASAEQNGATIDAETRESPARWPDFPNGLALYTFFKVYHRLTYGEDDAYRSICCKTSEGLREIHEFHLEEGEFAVVTPLHDAKAGGVKLVLHVSQVEPVLALLSDLS
;
A
#
# COMPACT_ATOMS: atom_id res chain seq x y z
N MET A 1 -22.43 -9.55 13.53
CA MET A 1 -21.69 -8.28 13.64
C MET A 1 -20.90 -8.19 12.35
N ASN A 2 -21.28 -7.30 11.44
CA ASN A 2 -20.47 -7.06 10.24
C ASN A 2 -19.24 -6.29 10.71
N TYR A 3 -18.05 -6.73 10.32
CA TYR A 3 -16.85 -5.95 10.57
C TYR A 3 -16.94 -4.75 9.62
N THR A 4 -17.46 -3.65 10.15
CA THR A 4 -17.80 -2.43 9.41
C THR A 4 -16.61 -1.95 8.61
N GLU A 5 -16.85 -1.72 7.32
CA GLU A 5 -15.98 -1.15 6.30
C GLU A 5 -14.83 -0.29 6.85
N ALA A 6 -13.62 -0.49 6.31
CA ALA A 6 -12.52 0.41 6.59
C ALA A 6 -12.97 1.82 6.18
N LYS A 7 -12.71 2.82 7.02
CA LYS A 7 -13.12 4.19 6.70
C LYS A 7 -12.24 4.68 5.55
N GLU A 8 -12.77 4.57 4.34
CA GLU A 8 -12.22 5.25 3.17
C GLU A 8 -12.51 6.75 3.28
N HIS A 9 -11.57 7.56 2.81
CA HIS A 9 -11.55 9.00 3.05
C HIS A 9 -11.60 9.37 4.55
N ALA A 10 -10.92 8.58 5.39
CA ALA A 10 -10.75 8.94 6.79
C ALA A 10 -9.86 10.18 6.94
N GLU A 11 -10.16 11.03 7.91
CA GLU A 11 -9.21 12.06 8.32
C GLU A 11 -7.90 11.41 8.74
N GLY A 12 -6.85 11.90 8.14
CA GLY A 12 -5.53 11.33 8.15
C GLY A 12 -4.46 12.32 8.58
N CYS A 13 -3.21 11.91 8.76
CA CYS A 13 -2.14 12.83 9.16
C CYS A 13 -1.97 14.01 8.17
N LEU A 14 -2.22 13.79 6.88
CA LEU A 14 -2.18 14.86 5.87
C LEU A 14 -3.29 15.91 6.04
N HIS A 15 -4.38 15.61 6.76
CA HIS A 15 -5.42 16.62 7.09
C HIS A 15 -4.92 17.63 8.13
N GLN A 16 -3.82 17.34 8.82
CA GLN A 16 -3.17 18.29 9.72
C GLN A 16 -2.29 19.29 8.97
N ILE A 17 -1.99 19.00 7.70
CA ILE A 17 -1.08 19.77 6.84
C ILE A 17 -1.87 20.52 5.76
N PHE A 18 -2.82 19.84 5.11
CA PHE A 18 -3.65 20.40 4.05
C PHE A 18 -5.07 20.65 4.53
N ALA A 19 -5.64 21.80 4.15
CA ALA A 19 -7.04 22.10 4.44
C ALA A 19 -8.01 21.19 3.68
N MET A 20 -7.66 20.78 2.45
CA MET A 20 -8.46 19.92 1.58
C MET A 20 -7.55 18.88 0.90
N PRO A 21 -7.05 17.86 1.62
CA PRO A 21 -6.04 16.93 1.09
C PRO A 21 -6.54 16.10 -0.10
N TYR A 22 -7.85 15.81 -0.17
CA TYR A 22 -8.44 15.09 -1.32
C TYR A 22 -8.45 15.91 -2.61
N GLU A 23 -8.42 17.24 -2.50
CA GLU A 23 -8.35 18.14 -3.65
C GLU A 23 -6.91 18.59 -3.90
N ALA A 24 -6.00 18.48 -2.92
CA ALA A 24 -4.65 19.03 -2.99
C ALA A 24 -3.77 18.41 -4.08
N PHE A 25 -4.15 17.24 -4.60
CA PHE A 25 -3.39 16.47 -5.58
C PHE A 25 -4.07 16.34 -6.95
N ASP A 26 -5.19 17.04 -7.17
CA ASP A 26 -5.88 17.00 -8.45
C ASP A 26 -5.02 17.59 -9.59
N ASN A 27 -5.26 17.14 -10.82
CA ASN A 27 -4.50 17.53 -12.02
C ASN A 27 -4.54 19.04 -12.28
N ASP A 28 -5.64 19.70 -11.90
CA ASP A 28 -5.83 21.14 -12.14
C ASP A 28 -5.17 22.03 -11.06
N VAL A 29 -4.54 21.44 -10.04
CA VAL A 29 -3.91 22.19 -8.93
C VAL A 29 -2.49 22.61 -9.31
N PRO A 30 -2.20 23.91 -9.49
CA PRO A 30 -0.88 24.38 -9.91
C PRO A 30 0.24 24.00 -8.93
N GLU A 31 -0.07 23.99 -7.63
CA GLU A 31 0.86 23.66 -6.56
C GLU A 31 0.99 22.16 -6.27
N ARG A 32 0.36 21.27 -7.04
CA ARG A 32 0.33 19.82 -6.78
C ARG A 32 1.70 19.24 -6.48
N LYS A 33 2.73 19.58 -7.27
CA LYS A 33 4.10 19.07 -7.06
C LYS A 33 4.68 19.49 -5.71
N LEU A 34 4.38 20.71 -5.26
CA LEU A 34 4.80 21.18 -3.94
C LEU A 34 4.02 20.46 -2.83
N HIS A 35 2.71 20.28 -3.00
CA HIS A 35 1.90 19.50 -2.05
C HIS A 35 2.43 18.07 -1.93
N LEU A 36 2.72 17.42 -3.07
CA LEU A 36 3.26 16.06 -3.11
C LEU A 36 4.61 15.97 -2.40
N ARG A 37 5.50 16.95 -2.59
CA ARG A 37 6.76 17.06 -1.84
C ARG A 37 6.53 17.09 -0.34
N VAL A 38 5.68 18.00 0.12
CA VAL A 38 5.39 18.19 1.54
C VAL A 38 4.74 16.94 2.14
N ALA A 39 3.81 16.31 1.42
CA ALA A 39 3.16 15.08 1.83
C ALA A 39 4.18 13.94 1.99
N LEU A 40 5.04 13.72 0.99
CA LEU A 40 6.05 12.65 1.04
C LEU A 40 7.08 12.88 2.15
N GLN A 41 7.52 14.11 2.37
CA GLN A 41 8.39 14.46 3.49
C GLN A 41 7.73 14.13 4.83
N ALA A 42 6.47 14.54 5.01
CA ALA A 42 5.72 14.28 6.25
C ALA A 42 5.51 12.78 6.50
N LEU A 43 5.34 11.99 5.43
CA LEU A 43 5.06 10.56 5.54
C LEU A 43 6.32 9.69 5.67
N LEU A 44 7.44 10.09 5.07
CA LEU A 44 8.62 9.23 4.89
C LEU A 44 9.84 9.65 5.69
N ASP A 45 10.09 10.95 5.89
CA ASP A 45 11.39 11.46 6.37
C ASP A 45 11.75 10.91 7.76
N GLU A 46 10.80 10.94 8.70
CA GLU A 46 11.04 10.46 10.05
C GLU A 46 11.33 8.95 10.06
N ALA A 47 10.53 8.18 9.31
CA ALA A 47 10.70 6.74 9.21
C ALA A 47 12.03 6.36 8.54
N LEU A 48 12.45 7.12 7.52
CA LEU A 48 13.73 6.91 6.84
C LEU A 48 14.90 7.21 7.77
N ARG A 49 14.87 8.36 8.46
CA ARG A 49 15.90 8.76 9.44
C ARG A 49 16.03 7.75 10.58
N GLU A 50 14.91 7.15 11.00
CA GLU A 50 14.88 6.13 12.06
C GLU A 50 15.06 4.70 11.54
N GLN A 51 15.32 4.51 10.24
CA GLN A 51 15.51 3.19 9.61
C GLN A 51 14.32 2.24 9.84
N ARG A 52 13.11 2.80 9.82
CA ARG A 52 11.81 2.13 9.94
C ARG A 52 11.06 2.06 8.61
N LEU A 53 11.61 2.63 7.53
CA LEU A 53 11.00 2.61 6.21
C LEU A 53 11.38 1.34 5.44
N THR A 54 10.37 0.70 4.86
CA THR A 54 10.51 -0.45 3.96
C THR A 54 9.87 -0.13 2.62
N LEU A 55 10.57 -0.39 1.52
CA LEU A 55 10.01 -0.43 0.18
C LEU A 55 9.40 -1.81 -0.08
N GLN A 56 8.12 -1.89 -0.43
CA GLN A 56 7.43 -3.12 -0.82
C GLN A 56 7.03 -3.01 -2.28
N VAL A 57 7.68 -3.77 -3.17
CA VAL A 57 7.33 -3.80 -4.60
C VAL A 57 6.46 -5.02 -4.87
N ILE A 58 5.27 -4.81 -5.42
CA ILE A 58 4.32 -5.87 -5.77
C ILE A 58 4.32 -6.15 -7.28
N HIS A 59 4.07 -7.40 -7.66
CA HIS A 59 3.98 -7.85 -9.06
C HIS A 59 3.18 -9.17 -9.17
N GLY A 60 3.07 -9.72 -10.38
CA GLY A 60 2.46 -11.02 -10.66
C GLY A 60 0.97 -10.96 -11.04
N TRP A 61 0.23 -9.96 -10.57
CA TRP A 61 -1.11 -9.67 -11.06
C TRP A 61 -1.07 -8.96 -12.42
N GLU A 62 -1.64 -9.59 -13.44
CA GLU A 62 -1.66 -9.08 -14.81
C GLU A 62 -3.05 -9.31 -15.43
N ASN A 63 -3.44 -8.45 -16.38
CA ASN A 63 -4.64 -8.65 -17.21
C ASN A 63 -5.96 -8.90 -16.43
N GLY A 64 -6.15 -8.24 -15.29
CA GLY A 64 -7.32 -8.40 -14.43
C GLY A 64 -7.30 -9.65 -13.55
N ALA A 65 -6.17 -10.34 -13.42
CA ALA A 65 -5.98 -11.39 -12.42
C ALA A 65 -5.97 -10.81 -11.00
N PHE A 66 -6.61 -11.48 -10.06
CA PHE A 66 -6.68 -11.02 -8.68
C PHE A 66 -6.58 -12.17 -7.67
N ALA A 67 -6.11 -13.34 -8.10
CA ALA A 67 -5.94 -14.48 -7.22
C ALA A 67 -4.88 -14.17 -6.15
N PRO A 68 -5.19 -14.28 -4.84
CA PRO A 68 -4.28 -13.89 -3.77
C PRO A 68 -2.90 -14.56 -3.80
N ALA A 69 -2.82 -15.77 -4.36
CA ALA A 69 -1.57 -16.53 -4.48
C ALA A 69 -0.65 -16.03 -5.61
N ASP A 70 -1.23 -15.35 -6.60
CA ASP A 70 -0.50 -14.82 -7.75
C ASP A 70 0.06 -13.41 -7.45
N LEU A 71 -0.31 -12.80 -6.33
CA LEU A 71 0.27 -11.53 -5.88
C LEU A 71 1.62 -11.79 -5.23
N HIS A 72 2.69 -11.41 -5.91
CA HIS A 72 4.06 -11.55 -5.46
C HIS A 72 4.58 -10.23 -4.94
N HIS A 73 5.60 -10.28 -4.08
CA HIS A 73 6.21 -9.09 -3.53
C HIS A 73 7.67 -9.30 -3.19
N HIS A 74 8.40 -8.21 -3.03
CA HIS A 74 9.74 -8.19 -2.45
C HIS A 74 9.93 -6.89 -1.64
N GLU A 75 10.50 -7.01 -0.44
CA GLU A 75 10.71 -5.92 0.50
C GLU A 75 12.19 -5.51 0.63
N HIS A 76 12.46 -4.22 0.55
CA HIS A 76 13.77 -3.64 0.85
C HIS A 76 13.68 -2.75 2.08
N LYS A 77 14.48 -3.05 3.11
CA LYS A 77 14.66 -2.13 4.23
C LYS A 77 15.53 -0.96 3.79
N LEU A 78 15.02 0.26 3.93
CA LEU A 78 15.69 1.49 3.51
C LEU A 78 16.38 2.14 4.71
N ARG A 79 17.69 2.41 4.59
CA ARG A 79 18.53 3.02 5.62
C ARG A 79 18.85 4.49 5.34
N GLY A 80 18.52 4.96 4.14
CA GLY A 80 18.73 6.33 3.68
C GLY A 80 18.16 6.55 2.29
N THR A 81 18.22 7.80 1.81
CA THR A 81 17.70 8.19 0.49
C THR A 81 18.38 7.45 -0.65
N ASP A 82 19.67 7.16 -0.54
CA ASP A 82 20.43 6.43 -1.55
C ASP A 82 19.89 5.01 -1.77
N ASP A 83 19.38 4.37 -0.71
CA ASP A 83 18.79 3.03 -0.80
C ASP A 83 17.50 3.02 -1.61
N ILE A 84 16.75 4.14 -1.63
CA ILE A 84 15.51 4.26 -2.41
C ILE A 84 15.84 4.21 -3.90
N ALA A 85 16.73 5.10 -4.35
CA ALA A 85 17.13 5.16 -5.75
C ALA A 85 17.80 3.86 -6.20
N ALA A 86 18.68 3.29 -5.36
CA ALA A 86 19.34 2.02 -5.67
C ALA A 86 18.34 0.86 -5.78
N SER A 87 17.36 0.78 -4.86
CA SER A 87 16.36 -0.29 -4.88
C SER A 87 15.44 -0.18 -6.11
N LEU A 88 14.97 1.02 -6.45
CA LEU A 88 14.14 1.23 -7.65
C LEU A 88 14.92 0.98 -8.94
N ALA A 89 16.19 1.42 -9.02
CA ALA A 89 17.05 1.14 -10.16
C ALA A 89 17.24 -0.37 -10.39
N TYR A 90 17.34 -1.17 -9.32
CA TYR A 90 17.40 -2.64 -9.45
C TYR A 90 16.19 -3.21 -10.19
N TYR A 91 14.96 -2.78 -9.86
CA TYR A 91 13.76 -3.25 -10.55
C TYR A 91 13.68 -2.75 -11.98
N ARG A 92 14.02 -1.48 -12.22
CA ARG A 92 14.08 -0.92 -13.57
C ARG A 92 15.01 -1.73 -14.45
N ASP A 93 16.20 -2.04 -13.94
CA ASP A 93 17.20 -2.81 -14.68
C ASP A 93 16.74 -4.27 -14.87
N ALA A 94 16.05 -4.87 -13.89
CA ALA A 94 15.47 -6.20 -14.03
C ALA A 94 14.39 -6.24 -15.13
N LEU A 95 13.49 -5.24 -15.17
CA LEU A 95 12.48 -5.09 -16.22
C LEU A 95 13.11 -4.90 -17.60
N ALA A 96 14.08 -3.99 -17.72
CA ALA A 96 14.76 -3.69 -18.99
C ALA A 96 15.49 -4.90 -19.56
N ASN A 97 16.04 -5.76 -18.68
CA ASN A 97 16.77 -6.96 -19.06
C ASN A 97 15.93 -8.24 -19.04
N LEU A 98 14.61 -8.14 -18.81
CA LEU A 98 13.70 -9.30 -18.69
C LEU A 98 14.20 -10.34 -17.67
N THR A 99 14.84 -9.88 -16.60
CA THR A 99 15.30 -10.74 -15.51
C THR A 99 14.12 -11.06 -14.59
N PRO A 100 13.97 -12.32 -14.12
CA PRO A 100 12.92 -12.65 -13.16
C PRO A 100 12.95 -11.73 -11.94
N LEU A 101 11.80 -11.17 -11.59
CA LEU A 101 11.66 -10.33 -10.41
C LEU A 101 11.80 -11.17 -9.14
N PRO A 102 12.41 -10.62 -8.07
CA PRO A 102 12.53 -11.33 -6.81
C PRO A 102 11.16 -11.53 -6.16
N ILE A 103 11.07 -12.59 -5.36
CA ILE A 103 9.87 -12.96 -4.61
C ILE A 103 10.32 -13.31 -3.20
N ASP A 104 9.78 -12.59 -2.20
CA ASP A 104 10.00 -12.90 -0.80
C ASP A 104 9.22 -14.14 -0.37
N THR A 105 9.69 -14.75 0.73
CA THR A 105 8.99 -15.89 1.32
C THR A 105 7.72 -15.42 2.02
N GLY A 106 6.61 -16.09 1.72
CA GLY A 106 5.29 -15.77 2.26
C GLY A 106 4.48 -14.91 1.30
N SER A 107 3.16 -14.93 1.45
CA SER A 107 2.26 -14.16 0.57
C SER A 107 1.67 -12.95 1.28
N LEU A 108 1.37 -11.89 0.53
CA LEU A 108 0.69 -10.71 1.08
C LEU A 108 -0.78 -10.97 1.45
N LEU A 109 -1.45 -11.86 0.72
CA LEU A 109 -2.89 -12.10 0.89
C LEU A 109 -3.25 -13.58 1.11
N ALA A 110 -2.68 -14.53 0.34
CA ALA A 110 -3.14 -15.93 0.36
C ALA A 110 -2.99 -16.63 1.72
N GLU A 111 -1.80 -16.62 2.31
CA GLU A 111 -1.50 -17.18 3.63
C GLU A 111 -2.21 -16.40 4.74
N PRO A 112 -2.18 -15.05 4.80
CA PRO A 112 -3.01 -14.32 5.76
C PRO A 112 -4.50 -14.65 5.69
N LEU A 113 -5.05 -14.81 4.48
CA LEU A 113 -6.43 -15.22 4.24
C LEU A 113 -6.70 -16.64 4.75
N ALA A 114 -5.85 -17.60 4.39
CA ALA A 114 -5.97 -18.97 4.87
C ALA A 114 -5.92 -19.04 6.40
N ASN A 115 -5.03 -18.27 7.02
CA ASN A 115 -4.91 -18.18 8.48
C ASN A 115 -6.14 -17.53 9.13
N ALA A 116 -6.67 -16.46 8.54
CA ALA A 116 -7.88 -15.79 9.04
C ALA A 116 -9.10 -16.71 8.96
N ILE A 117 -9.28 -17.41 7.84
CA ILE A 117 -10.36 -18.40 7.66
C ILE A 117 -10.20 -19.55 8.66
N ALA A 118 -9.02 -20.16 8.75
CA ALA A 118 -8.77 -21.26 9.67
C ALA A 118 -9.04 -20.86 11.13
N SER A 119 -8.65 -19.64 11.52
CA SER A 119 -8.95 -19.10 12.84
C SER A 119 -10.45 -18.88 13.04
N ALA A 120 -11.17 -18.35 12.05
CA ALA A 120 -12.62 -18.16 12.12
C ALA A 120 -13.35 -19.50 12.28
N GLU A 121 -12.96 -20.52 11.52
CA GLU A 121 -13.53 -21.87 11.60
C GLU A 121 -13.25 -22.55 12.94
N GLN A 122 -12.03 -22.41 13.47
CA GLN A 122 -11.69 -22.88 14.81
C GLN A 122 -12.55 -22.21 15.90
N ASN A 123 -13.01 -20.99 15.66
CA ASN A 123 -13.91 -20.26 16.55
C ASN A 123 -15.41 -20.48 16.25
N GLY A 124 -15.74 -21.47 15.42
CA GLY A 124 -17.12 -21.90 15.15
C GLY A 124 -17.83 -21.17 14.01
N ALA A 125 -17.14 -20.33 13.24
CA ALA A 125 -17.69 -19.77 12.00
C ALA A 125 -17.75 -20.85 10.91
N THR A 126 -18.71 -20.75 10.00
CA THR A 126 -18.76 -21.57 8.78
C THR A 126 -18.44 -20.68 7.59
N ILE A 127 -17.31 -20.93 6.91
CA ILE A 127 -16.86 -20.15 5.76
C ILE A 127 -17.06 -20.96 4.49
N ASP A 128 -18.07 -20.58 3.69
CA ASP A 128 -18.38 -21.24 2.43
C ASP A 128 -17.34 -20.95 1.34
N ALA A 129 -17.38 -21.73 0.25
CA ALA A 129 -16.43 -21.59 -0.86
C ALA A 129 -16.46 -20.19 -1.50
N GLU A 130 -17.65 -19.60 -1.62
CA GLU A 130 -17.80 -18.27 -2.21
C GLU A 130 -17.17 -17.19 -1.34
N THR A 131 -17.26 -17.29 -0.01
CA THR A 131 -16.59 -16.39 0.93
C THR A 131 -15.06 -16.55 0.89
N ARG A 132 -14.56 -17.76 0.61
CA ARG A 132 -13.12 -18.02 0.44
C ARG A 132 -12.58 -17.35 -0.83
N GLU A 133 -13.37 -17.35 -1.90
CA GLU A 133 -12.94 -16.91 -3.23
C GLU A 133 -13.29 -15.46 -3.55
N SER A 134 -14.26 -14.86 -2.85
CA SER A 134 -14.73 -13.50 -3.11
C SER A 134 -14.18 -12.48 -2.10
N PRO A 135 -13.24 -11.59 -2.49
CA PRO A 135 -12.69 -10.58 -1.60
C PRO A 135 -13.73 -9.70 -0.92
N ALA A 136 -14.83 -9.40 -1.62
CA ALA A 136 -15.93 -8.59 -1.09
C ALA A 136 -16.62 -9.21 0.14
N ARG A 137 -16.46 -10.52 0.38
CA ARG A 137 -17.01 -11.23 1.54
C ARG A 137 -16.03 -11.40 2.69
N TRP A 138 -14.75 -11.09 2.49
CA TRP A 138 -13.77 -11.19 3.56
C TRP A 138 -14.10 -10.34 4.79
N PRO A 139 -14.76 -9.18 4.70
CA PRO A 139 -15.23 -8.44 5.88
C PRO A 139 -16.20 -9.21 6.79
N ASP A 140 -16.67 -10.39 6.45
CA ASP A 140 -17.62 -11.17 7.28
C ASP A 140 -16.95 -11.96 8.41
N PHE A 141 -15.61 -12.06 8.45
CA PHE A 141 -14.88 -12.80 9.48
C PHE A 141 -13.71 -12.00 10.10
N PRO A 142 -13.25 -12.37 11.31
CA PRO A 142 -12.13 -11.69 11.98
C PRO A 142 -10.90 -11.53 11.07
N ASN A 143 -10.30 -10.34 11.09
CA ASN A 143 -9.17 -9.92 10.24
C ASN A 143 -9.46 -9.84 8.73
N GLY A 144 -10.61 -10.31 8.25
CA GLY A 144 -10.91 -10.30 6.82
C GLY A 144 -11.20 -8.90 6.25
N LEU A 145 -11.66 -7.95 7.07
CA LEU A 145 -11.75 -6.55 6.66
C LEU A 145 -10.39 -5.95 6.31
N ALA A 146 -9.36 -6.25 7.11
CA ALA A 146 -8.00 -5.77 6.84
C ALA A 146 -7.46 -6.38 5.54
N LEU A 147 -7.70 -7.67 5.33
CA LEU A 147 -7.34 -8.36 4.09
C LEU A 147 -8.04 -7.76 2.87
N TYR A 148 -9.35 -7.48 2.99
CA TYR A 148 -10.11 -6.84 1.92
C TYR A 148 -9.57 -5.43 1.61
N THR A 149 -9.21 -4.68 2.65
CA THR A 149 -8.64 -3.33 2.49
C THR A 149 -7.33 -3.38 1.72
N PHE A 150 -6.39 -4.23 2.13
CA PHE A 150 -5.11 -4.39 1.41
C PHE A 150 -5.31 -4.96 0.00
N PHE A 151 -6.26 -5.88 -0.19
CA PHE A 151 -6.64 -6.34 -1.52
C PHE A 151 -7.06 -5.17 -2.43
N LYS A 152 -7.93 -4.27 -1.97
CA LYS A 152 -8.31 -3.08 -2.76
C LYS A 152 -7.11 -2.19 -3.06
N VAL A 153 -6.25 -1.94 -2.07
CA VAL A 153 -5.04 -1.12 -2.26
C VAL A 153 -4.14 -1.73 -3.33
N TYR A 154 -3.78 -3.01 -3.20
CA TYR A 154 -2.93 -3.68 -4.19
C TYR A 154 -3.59 -3.71 -5.57
N HIS A 155 -4.90 -3.97 -5.63
CA HIS A 155 -5.64 -3.99 -6.89
C HIS A 155 -5.59 -2.63 -7.59
N ARG A 156 -5.80 -1.53 -6.86
CA ARG A 156 -5.72 -0.17 -7.42
C ARG A 156 -4.31 0.23 -7.83
N LEU A 157 -3.29 -0.16 -7.06
CA LEU A 157 -1.90 0.07 -7.48
C LEU A 157 -1.50 -0.71 -8.74
N THR A 158 -2.14 -1.85 -9.00
CA THR A 158 -1.90 -2.65 -10.21
C THR A 158 -2.72 -2.17 -11.41
N TYR A 159 -3.97 -1.76 -11.21
CA TYR A 159 -4.94 -1.51 -12.29
C TYR A 159 -5.39 -0.06 -12.44
N GLY A 160 -4.91 0.84 -11.59
CA GLY A 160 -5.33 2.24 -11.55
C GLY A 160 -6.56 2.48 -10.68
N GLU A 161 -6.82 3.76 -10.41
CA GLU A 161 -7.96 4.31 -9.71
C GLU A 161 -8.22 5.73 -10.22
N ASP A 162 -9.48 6.17 -10.18
CA ASP A 162 -9.89 7.49 -10.67
C ASP A 162 -9.65 8.58 -9.61
N ASP A 163 -9.72 8.23 -8.32
CA ASP A 163 -9.45 9.14 -7.21
C ASP A 163 -7.93 9.39 -7.05
N ALA A 164 -7.49 10.62 -7.27
CA ALA A 164 -6.07 11.02 -7.20
C ALA A 164 -5.42 10.73 -5.83
N TYR A 165 -6.20 10.81 -4.74
CA TYR A 165 -5.71 10.56 -3.39
C TYR A 165 -6.80 9.98 -2.48
N ARG A 166 -6.42 8.97 -1.68
CA ARG A 166 -7.28 8.37 -0.65
C ARG A 166 -6.49 8.19 0.66
N SER A 167 -7.15 8.41 1.80
CA SER A 167 -6.66 7.95 3.09
C SER A 167 -7.60 6.90 3.66
N ILE A 168 -7.04 5.83 4.19
CA ILE A 168 -7.77 4.73 4.81
C ILE A 168 -7.22 4.48 6.22
N CYS A 169 -8.10 4.42 7.20
CA CYS A 169 -7.76 3.92 8.54
C CYS A 169 -8.19 2.45 8.67
N CYS A 170 -7.23 1.56 8.89
CA CYS A 170 -7.44 0.12 8.93
C CYS A 170 -6.78 -0.52 10.16
N LYS A 171 -7.50 -1.40 10.85
CA LYS A 171 -6.95 -2.19 11.97
C LYS A 171 -6.30 -3.46 11.45
N THR A 172 -4.99 -3.61 11.65
CA THR A 172 -4.24 -4.82 11.32
C THR A 172 -3.84 -5.58 12.60
N SER A 173 -3.19 -6.74 12.43
CA SER A 173 -2.58 -7.49 13.54
C SER A 173 -1.49 -6.71 14.28
N GLU A 174 -0.88 -5.72 13.62
CA GLU A 174 0.17 -4.87 14.18
C GLU A 174 -0.36 -3.59 14.83
N GLY A 175 -1.68 -3.35 14.76
CA GLY A 175 -2.34 -2.16 15.29
C GLY A 175 -3.11 -1.38 14.24
N LEU A 176 -3.55 -0.17 14.59
CA LEU A 176 -4.18 0.73 13.64
C LEU A 176 -3.14 1.31 12.69
N ARG A 177 -3.46 1.28 11.41
CA ARG A 177 -2.64 1.78 10.31
C ARG A 177 -3.43 2.83 9.54
N GLU A 178 -2.72 3.84 9.09
CA GLU A 178 -3.17 4.76 8.07
C GLU A 178 -2.51 4.38 6.75
N ILE A 179 -3.30 4.35 5.68
CA ILE A 179 -2.86 4.03 4.33
C ILE A 179 -3.17 5.24 3.45
N HIS A 180 -2.14 5.83 2.88
CA HIS A 180 -2.25 6.93 1.92
C HIS A 180 -2.04 6.38 0.52
N GLU A 181 -3.04 6.40 -0.32
CA GLU A 181 -2.94 6.01 -1.72
C GLU A 181 -2.83 7.26 -2.59
N PHE A 182 -1.85 7.27 -3.49
CA PHE A 182 -1.62 8.31 -4.49
C PHE A 182 -1.75 7.67 -5.87
N HIS A 183 -2.68 8.18 -6.67
CA HIS A 183 -2.92 7.76 -8.06
C HIS A 183 -2.74 8.96 -8.97
N LEU A 184 -1.48 9.31 -9.22
CA LEU A 184 -1.10 10.57 -9.86
C LEU A 184 -0.39 10.31 -11.18
N GLU A 185 -0.35 11.33 -12.04
CA GLU A 185 0.45 11.29 -13.26
C GLU A 185 1.94 11.08 -12.97
N GLU A 186 2.42 11.58 -11.82
CA GLU A 186 3.80 11.38 -11.36
C GLU A 186 4.09 9.94 -10.92
N GLY A 187 3.07 9.11 -10.71
CA GLY A 187 3.19 7.70 -10.34
C GLY A 187 2.13 7.27 -9.34
N GLU A 188 1.90 5.96 -9.30
CA GLU A 188 0.98 5.33 -8.36
C GLU A 188 1.69 4.56 -7.26
N PHE A 189 1.36 4.86 -6.02
CA PHE A 189 1.97 4.23 -4.85
C PHE A 189 1.11 4.44 -3.61
N ALA A 190 1.39 3.67 -2.55
CA ALA A 190 0.79 3.85 -1.25
C ALA A 190 1.83 3.98 -0.15
N VAL A 191 1.51 4.74 0.90
CA VAL A 191 2.29 4.79 2.13
C VAL A 191 1.46 4.25 3.28
N VAL A 192 1.94 3.17 3.92
CA VAL A 192 1.33 2.57 5.10
C VAL A 192 2.10 3.00 6.33
N THR A 193 1.46 3.73 7.23
CA THR A 193 2.09 4.28 8.44
C THR A 193 1.29 3.88 9.70
N PRO A 194 1.90 3.78 10.89
CA PRO A 194 1.13 3.89 12.14
C PRO A 194 0.30 5.18 12.16
N LEU A 195 -0.73 5.23 12.99
CA LEU A 195 -1.40 6.51 13.27
C LEU A 195 -0.40 7.54 13.82
N HIS A 196 -0.61 8.81 13.50
CA HIS A 196 0.29 9.91 13.88
C HIS A 196 0.58 9.98 15.39
N ASP A 197 -0.40 9.64 16.23
CA ASP A 197 -0.34 9.65 17.69
C ASP A 197 -0.02 8.28 18.31
N ALA A 198 0.19 7.25 17.48
CA ALA A 198 0.58 5.92 17.93
C ALA A 198 2.09 5.82 18.21
N LYS A 199 2.50 4.75 18.87
CA LYS A 199 3.93 4.42 19.02
C LYS A 199 4.57 4.25 17.65
N ALA A 200 5.81 4.75 17.52
CA ALA A 200 6.61 4.56 16.33
C ALA A 200 6.64 3.07 15.91
N GLY A 201 6.28 2.83 14.65
CA GLY A 201 6.24 1.51 14.04
C GLY A 201 6.83 1.55 12.63
N GLY A 202 6.88 0.39 11.97
CA GLY A 202 7.33 0.31 10.58
C GLY A 202 6.42 1.11 9.65
N VAL A 203 7.02 1.79 8.67
CA VAL A 203 6.35 2.47 7.57
C VAL A 203 6.67 1.73 6.28
N LYS A 204 5.69 1.55 5.40
CA LYS A 204 5.90 0.92 4.09
C LYS A 204 5.60 1.90 2.97
N LEU A 205 6.52 2.03 2.01
CA LEU A 205 6.25 2.58 0.69
C LEU A 205 5.94 1.40 -0.24
N VAL A 206 4.71 1.33 -0.73
CA VAL A 206 4.20 0.22 -1.55
C VAL A 206 3.98 0.72 -2.97
N LEU A 207 4.47 0.00 -3.97
CA LEU A 207 4.13 0.27 -5.37
C LEU A 207 4.10 -1.01 -6.21
N HIS A 208 3.34 -0.99 -7.29
CA HIS A 208 3.42 -2.03 -8.31
C HIS A 208 4.70 -1.86 -9.15
N VAL A 209 5.28 -2.95 -9.64
CA VAL A 209 6.55 -2.91 -10.39
C VAL A 209 6.49 -2.01 -11.65
N SER A 210 5.30 -1.82 -12.25
CA SER A 210 5.11 -0.89 -13.36
C SER A 210 5.33 0.58 -12.98
N GLN A 211 5.23 0.91 -11.70
CA GLN A 211 5.34 2.26 -11.14
C GLN A 211 6.77 2.59 -10.71
N VAL A 212 7.73 1.69 -10.91
CA VAL A 212 9.14 1.89 -10.53
C VAL A 212 9.74 3.13 -11.20
N GLU A 213 9.57 3.28 -12.52
CA GLU A 213 10.16 4.41 -13.26
C GLU A 213 9.47 5.75 -12.90
N PRO A 214 8.12 5.85 -12.91
CA PRO A 214 7.44 7.07 -12.46
C PRO A 214 7.83 7.49 -11.03
N VAL A 215 7.78 6.55 -10.08
CA VAL A 215 8.09 6.85 -8.67
C VAL A 215 9.57 7.20 -8.48
N LEU A 216 10.49 6.58 -9.23
CA LEU A 216 11.91 6.95 -9.19
C LEU A 216 12.13 8.39 -9.67
N ALA A 217 11.48 8.78 -10.77
CA ALA A 217 11.55 10.14 -11.29
C ALA A 217 10.94 11.14 -10.29
N LEU A 218 9.77 10.81 -9.73
CA LEU A 218 9.12 11.60 -8.69
C LEU A 218 10.06 11.82 -7.51
N LEU A 219 10.61 10.77 -6.91
CA LEU A 219 11.43 10.89 -5.70
C LEU A 219 12.76 11.63 -5.96
N SER A 220 13.30 11.52 -7.17
CA SER A 220 14.52 12.26 -7.58
C SER A 220 14.28 13.76 -7.74
N ASP A 221 13.08 14.17 -8.17
CA ASP A 221 12.69 15.58 -8.27
C ASP A 221 12.38 16.22 -6.89
N LEU A 222 12.33 15.40 -5.84
CA LEU A 222 12.02 15.80 -4.48
C LEU A 222 13.25 15.93 -3.57
N SER A 223 14.40 15.36 -3.98
CA SER A 223 15.71 15.52 -3.33
C SER A 223 16.42 16.81 -3.73
#